data_AF-A0A3B0X806-F1
#
_entry.id   AF-A0A3B0X806-F1
#
_cell.length_a   1.000
_cell.length_b   1.000
_cell.length_c   1.000
_cell.angle_alpha   90.00
_cell.angle_beta   90.00
_cell.angle_gamma   90.00
#
_symmetry.space_group_name_H-M   'P 1'
#
loop_
_entity.id
_entity.type
_entity.pdbx_description
1 polymer ?
#
loop_
_entity_poly.entity_id
_entity_poly.type
_entity_poly.pdbx_seq_one_letter_code
_entity_poly.pdbx_strand_id
1 'polypeptide(L)'
;MQGVYTSVEVGYMDYGFDGTDTNGIWATAVVDGPIAKNFGWLGRLGFDFGDDSGLMLGGGISYSLNKKLELRGEYVVRDQIDSFQFNVLYRL
;
A
#
# COMPACT_ATOMS: atom_id res chain seq x y z
N MET A 1 9.19 -4.63 -19.79
CA MET A 1 10.23 -4.72 -18.76
C MET A 1 9.89 -5.93 -17.90
N GLN A 2 10.69 -7.00 -17.97
CA GLN A 2 10.38 -8.24 -17.22
C GLN A 2 10.53 -7.97 -15.72
N GLY A 3 9.46 -8.21 -14.94
CA GLY A 3 9.49 -8.14 -13.48
C GLY A 3 8.75 -6.96 -12.85
N VAL A 4 8.22 -5.99 -13.60
CA VAL A 4 7.33 -4.98 -13.02
C VAL A 4 5.90 -5.50 -13.06
N TYR A 5 5.27 -5.56 -11.89
CA TYR A 5 3.87 -5.93 -11.72
C TYR A 5 3.06 -4.70 -11.35
N THR A 6 1.83 -4.64 -11.85
CA THR A 6 0.87 -3.60 -11.49
C THR A 6 -0.35 -4.27 -10.93
N SER A 7 -0.76 -3.84 -9.75
CA SER A 7 -1.92 -4.32 -9.02
C SER A 7 -2.81 -3.13 -8.70
N VAL A 8 -4.11 -3.37 -8.59
CA VAL A 8 -5.05 -2.39 -8.05
C VAL A 8 -5.56 -2.94 -6.73
N GLU A 9 -5.41 -2.15 -5.67
CA GLU A 9 -5.87 -2.46 -4.33
C GLU A 9 -7.04 -1.53 -4.00
N VAL A 10 -8.10 -2.10 -3.43
CA VAL A 10 -9.23 -1.36 -2.90
C VAL A 10 -9.49 -1.84 -1.49
N GLY A 11 -9.83 -0.91 -0.61
CA GLY A 11 -10.07 -1.22 0.79
C GLY A 11 -11.02 -0.22 1.41
N TYR A 12 -11.49 -0.57 2.60
CA TYR A 12 -12.25 0.32 3.47
C TYR A 12 -11.44 0.57 4.72
N MET A 13 -11.42 1.83 5.16
CA MET A 13 -10.74 2.27 6.36
C MET A 13 -11.74 3.00 7.25
N ASP A 14 -11.71 2.68 8.54
CA ASP A 14 -12.55 3.25 9.58
C ASP A 14 -11.64 3.85 10.64
N TYR A 15 -11.61 5.19 10.74
CA TYR A 15 -10.86 5.92 11.76
C TYR A 15 -11.74 6.20 12.99
N GLY A 16 -12.16 5.14 13.70
CA GLY A 16 -13.14 5.25 14.78
C GLY A 16 -12.64 5.61 16.19
N PHE A 17 -11.48 6.25 16.40
CA PHE A 17 -10.95 6.51 17.76
C PHE A 17 -10.97 7.97 18.24
N ASP A 18 -11.30 8.95 17.39
CA ASP A 18 -11.24 10.39 17.78
C ASP A 18 -12.58 11.15 17.60
N GLY A 19 -13.69 10.46 17.35
CA GLY A 19 -15.03 11.06 17.27
C GLY A 19 -15.29 11.91 16.01
N THR A 20 -14.38 11.90 15.05
CA THR A 20 -14.61 12.33 13.67
C THR A 20 -14.80 11.07 12.83
N ASP A 21 -16.00 10.88 12.30
CA ASP A 21 -16.37 9.74 11.45
C ASP A 21 -15.68 9.84 10.07
N THR A 22 -14.35 9.73 10.02
CA THR A 22 -13.61 9.68 8.76
C THR A 22 -13.55 8.23 8.28
N ASN A 23 -14.65 7.81 7.66
CA ASN A 23 -14.81 6.49 7.06
C ASN A 23 -14.70 6.60 5.55
N GLY A 24 -13.82 5.80 4.94
CA GLY A 24 -13.44 5.98 3.54
C GLY A 24 -13.15 4.68 2.82
N ILE A 25 -13.66 4.58 1.59
CA ILE A 25 -13.14 3.62 0.63
C ILE A 25 -11.92 4.26 -0.01
N TRP A 26 -10.82 3.52 -0.05
CA TRP A 26 -9.64 3.91 -0.79
C TRP A 26 -9.39 2.95 -1.94
N ALA A 27 -8.86 3.50 -3.03
CA ALA A 27 -8.37 2.72 -4.16
C ALA A 27 -6.96 3.19 -4.52
N THR A 28 -6.03 2.26 -4.60
CA THR A 28 -4.64 2.54 -4.98
C THR A 28 -4.20 1.64 -6.12
N ALA A 29 -3.48 2.22 -7.07
CA ALA A 29 -2.67 1.48 -8.01
C ALA A 29 -1.30 1.25 -7.36
N VAL A 30 -0.88 -0.01 -7.30
CA VAL A 30 0.42 -0.44 -6.77
C VAL A 30 1.26 -0.94 -7.94
N VAL A 31 2.49 -0.45 -8.03
CA VAL A 31 3.49 -0.93 -8.98
C VAL A 31 4.64 -1.49 -8.16
N ASP A 32 4.98 -2.75 -8.37
CA ASP A 32 6.08 -3.41 -7.68
C ASP A 32 7.06 -4.04 -8.67
N GLY A 33 8.30 -4.21 -8.25
CA GLY A 33 9.31 -4.89 -9.06
C GLY A 33 10.51 -5.38 -8.26
N PRO A 34 11.21 -6.40 -8.74
CA PRO A 34 12.40 -6.93 -8.09
C PRO A 34 13.58 -5.96 -8.27
N ILE A 35 14.29 -5.70 -7.18
CA ILE A 35 15.61 -5.05 -7.18
C ILE A 35 16.70 -6.14 -7.19
N ALA A 36 16.54 -7.16 -6.37
CA ALA A 36 17.47 -8.28 -6.20
C ALA A 36 16.71 -9.59 -5.92
N LYS A 37 17.44 -10.70 -5.77
CA LYS A 37 16.87 -12.07 -5.65
C LYS A 37 15.76 -12.22 -4.60
N ASN A 38 15.81 -11.43 -3.52
CA ASN A 38 14.85 -11.46 -2.41
C ASN A 38 14.31 -10.08 -2.05
N PHE A 39 14.75 -9.02 -2.73
CA PHE A 39 14.35 -7.65 -2.44
C PHE A 39 13.64 -7.05 -3.64
N GLY A 40 12.51 -6.41 -3.38
CA GLY A 40 11.77 -5.62 -4.35
C GLY A 40 11.52 -4.21 -3.86
N TRP A 41 11.10 -3.37 -4.78
CA TRP A 41 10.51 -2.07 -4.51
C TRP A 41 9.04 -2.13 -4.82
N LEU A 42 8.30 -1.23 -4.22
CA LEU A 42 6.91 -1.01 -4.58
C LEU A 42 6.57 0.47 -4.39
N GLY A 43 5.72 0.98 -5.27
CA GLY A 43 5.15 2.31 -5.20
C GLY A 43 3.64 2.18 -5.29
N ARG A 44 2.92 2.99 -4.50
CA ARG A 44 1.47 3.07 -4.54
C ARG A 44 1.03 4.51 -4.82
N LEU A 45 0.03 4.64 -5.65
CA LEU A 45 -0.62 5.91 -5.96
C LEU A 45 -2.11 5.66 -6.04
N GLY A 46 -2.88 6.36 -5.23
CA GLY A 46 -4.30 6.18 -5.12
C GLY A 46 -5.01 7.40 -4.63
N PHE A 47 -6.29 7.21 -4.40
CA PHE A 47 -7.19 8.23 -3.94
C PHE A 47 -8.08 7.65 -2.84
N ASP A 48 -8.27 8.44 -1.79
CA ASP A 48 -9.28 8.15 -0.78
C ASP A 48 -10.57 8.88 -1.17
N PHE A 49 -11.66 8.13 -1.25
CA PHE A 49 -12.99 8.62 -1.64
C PHE A 49 -13.90 8.88 -0.43
N GLY A 50 -13.36 8.92 0.79
CA GLY A 50 -14.07 9.34 1.99
C GLY A 50 -14.34 10.86 2.05
N ASP A 51 -14.81 11.30 3.23
CA ASP A 51 -15.19 12.70 3.48
C ASP A 51 -13.99 13.67 3.44
N ASP A 52 -12.77 13.18 3.67
CA ASP A 52 -11.53 13.90 3.38
C ASP A 52 -10.93 13.34 2.07
N SER A 53 -11.47 13.83 0.95
CA SER A 53 -10.98 13.48 -0.39
C SER A 53 -9.50 13.84 -0.52
N GLY A 54 -8.63 12.84 -0.63
CA GLY A 54 -7.18 13.04 -0.57
C GLY A 54 -6.39 12.10 -1.46
N LEU A 55 -5.23 12.58 -1.93
CA LEU A 55 -4.26 11.75 -2.62
C LEU A 55 -3.56 10.83 -1.63
N MET A 56 -3.44 9.56 -2.01
CA MET A 56 -2.64 8.57 -1.30
C MET A 56 -1.42 8.25 -2.13
N LEU A 57 -0.24 8.57 -1.60
CA LEU A 57 1.02 8.27 -2.24
C LEU A 57 1.84 7.42 -1.29
N GLY A 58 2.52 6.41 -1.80
CA GLY A 58 3.37 5.62 -0.94
C GLY A 58 4.47 4.93 -1.69
N GLY A 59 5.51 4.62 -0.96
CA GLY A 59 6.69 3.94 -1.47
C GLY A 59 7.21 3.00 -0.40
N GLY A 60 7.72 1.86 -0.84
CA GLY A 60 8.16 0.83 0.06
C GLY A 60 9.14 -0.14 -0.58
N ILE A 61 9.57 -1.06 0.27
CA ILE A 61 10.39 -2.19 -0.11
C ILE A 61 9.65 -3.47 0.24
N SER A 62 9.85 -4.48 -0.58
CA SER A 62 9.38 -5.84 -0.33
C SER A 62 10.57 -6.77 -0.11
N TYR A 63 10.39 -7.74 0.77
CA TYR A 63 11.34 -8.80 1.01
C TYR A 63 10.65 -10.16 0.89
N SER A 64 10.99 -10.90 -0.16
CA SER A 64 10.44 -12.23 -0.41
C SER A 64 11.25 -13.27 0.39
N LEU A 65 10.66 -13.80 1.46
CA LEU A 65 11.28 -14.88 2.24
C LEU A 65 11.30 -16.18 1.44
N ASN A 66 10.19 -16.48 0.77
CA ASN A 66 9.98 -17.71 0.00
C ASN A 66 9.07 -17.41 -1.19
N LYS A 67 8.91 -18.36 -2.11
CA LYS A 67 7.98 -18.24 -3.26
C LYS A 67 6.51 -17.97 -2.86
N LYS A 68 6.17 -18.19 -1.58
CA LYS A 68 4.83 -18.04 -1.01
C LYS A 68 4.68 -16.89 -0.03
N LEU A 69 5.78 -16.37 0.53
CA LEU A 69 5.75 -15.40 1.61
C LEU A 69 6.60 -14.19 1.28
N GLU A 70 5.98 -13.02 1.37
CA GLU A 70 6.62 -11.74 1.13
C GLU A 70 6.22 -10.74 2.22
N LEU A 71 7.22 -10.06 2.79
CA LEU A 71 7.01 -8.95 3.70
C LEU A 71 7.10 -7.65 2.92
N ARG A 72 6.26 -6.69 3.25
CA ARG A 72 6.24 -5.36 2.64
C ARG A 72 6.27 -4.32 3.73
N GLY A 73 7.23 -3.41 3.66
CA GLY A 73 7.30 -2.22 4.50
C GLY A 73 7.05 -1.01 3.61
N GLU A 74 5.99 -0.26 3.90
CA GLU A 74 5.47 0.78 3.02
C GLU A 74 5.19 2.03 3.82
N TYR A 75 5.72 3.15 3.36
CA TYR A 75 5.38 4.45 3.89
C TYR A 75 4.35 5.09 2.98
N VAL A 76 3.18 5.38 3.54
CA VAL A 76 2.01 5.92 2.84
C VAL A 76 1.75 7.32 3.36
N VAL A 77 2.05 8.30 2.53
CA VAL A 77 1.75 9.71 2.74
C VAL A 77 0.34 9.98 2.23
N ARG A 78 -0.48 10.57 3.07
CA ARG A 78 -1.78 11.14 2.71
C ARG A 78 -1.75 12.62 3.05
N ASP A 79 -2.74 13.36 2.56
CA ASP A 79 -2.76 14.83 2.65
C ASP A 79 -2.64 15.36 4.10
N GLN A 80 -3.19 14.64 5.08
CA GLN A 80 -3.16 15.03 6.50
C GLN A 80 -2.42 14.04 7.42
N ILE A 81 -2.26 12.78 7.02
CA ILE A 81 -1.74 11.72 7.91
C ILE A 81 -0.73 10.85 7.17
N ASP A 82 0.49 10.80 7.70
CA ASP A 82 1.50 9.84 7.30
C ASP A 82 1.29 8.52 8.05
N SER A 83 1.21 7.42 7.32
CA SER A 83 1.04 6.09 7.88
C SER A 83 2.17 5.18 7.43
N PHE A 84 2.76 4.48 8.39
CA PHE A 84 3.67 3.39 8.09
C PHE A 84 2.93 2.06 8.16
N GLN A 85 2.99 1.30 7.07
CA GLN A 85 2.28 0.05 6.92
C GLN A 85 3.28 -1.10 6.80
N PHE A 86 2.96 -2.17 7.52
CA PHE A 86 3.64 -3.45 7.39
C PHE A 86 2.63 -4.48 6.92
N ASN A 87 2.89 -5.06 5.75
CA ASN A 87 2.01 -6.04 5.14
C ASN A 87 2.75 -7.37 4.97
N VAL A 88 2.01 -8.47 5.14
CA VAL A 88 2.49 -9.83 4.86
C VAL A 88 1.64 -10.39 3.73
N LEU A 89 2.26 -10.60 2.57
CA LEU A 89 1.62 -11.19 1.41
C LEU A 89 1.88 -12.70 1.40
N TYR A 90 0.80 -13.48 1.36
CA TYR A 90 0.85 -14.92 1.15
C TYR A 90 0.31 -15.27 -0.24
N ARG A 91 1.12 -15.96 -1.05
CA ARG A 91 0.76 -16.44 -2.39
C ARG A 91 0.47 -17.93 -2.32
N LEU A 92 -0.76 -18.31 -2.68
CA LEU A 92 -1.24 -19.69 -2.75
C LEU A 92 -0.58 -20.48 -3.90
#